data_AF-A0A9D4EA16-F1
#
_entry.id   AF-A0A9D4EA16-F1
#
_cell.length_a   1.000
_cell.length_b   1.000
_cell.length_c   1.000
_cell.angle_alpha   90.00
_cell.angle_beta   90.00
_cell.angle_gamma   90.00
#
_symmetry.space_group_name_H-M   'P 1'
#
loop_
_entity.id
_entity.type
_entity.pdbx_description
1 polymer ?
#
loop_
_entity_poly.entity_id
_entity_poly.type
_entity_poly.pdbx_seq_one_letter_code
_entity_poly.pdbx_strand_id
1 'polypeptide(L)' 'MMYRIVNNMVDINARSVLIPTGLHTRGNANHFIVPFTTVNAYQFSFFQTGIRLWNGLQEQVVTSPSIDAFKTRMGELYK' A
#
# COMPACT_ATOMS: atom_id res chain seq x y z
N MET A 1 -0.93 -7.76 3.17
CA MET A 1 -1.01 -8.19 1.75
C MET A 1 -0.36 -7.17 0.81
N MET A 2 -0.68 -5.87 0.88
CA MET A 2 -0.05 -4.83 0.03
C MET A 2 1.49 -4.87 0.01
N TYR A 3 2.15 -5.03 1.16
CA TYR A 3 3.62 -5.19 1.22
C TYR A 3 4.13 -6.29 0.29
N ARG A 4 3.45 -7.45 0.24
CA ARG A 4 3.84 -8.56 -0.62
C ARG A 4 3.67 -8.24 -2.10
N ILE A 5 2.59 -7.52 -2.45
CA ILE A 5 2.30 -7.12 -3.84
C ILE A 5 3.38 -6.15 -4.33
N VAL A 6 3.68 -5.12 -3.53
CA VAL A 6 4.68 -4.09 -3.89
C VAL A 6 6.09 -4.68 -4.01
N ASN A 7 6.42 -5.67 -3.18
CA ASN A 7 7.73 -6.34 -3.18
C ASN A 7 7.79 -7.61 -4.05
N ASN A 8 6.83 -7.82 -4.97
CA ASN A 8 6.78 -8.98 -5.89
C ASN A 8 6.86 -10.36 -5.18
N MET A 9 6.34 -10.47 -3.96
CA MET A 9 6.31 -11.71 -3.18
C MET A 9 5.05 -12.56 -3.48
N VAL A 10 4.24 -12.12 -4.45
CA VAL A 10 3.05 -12.80 -4.96
C VAL A 10 2.97 -12.59 -6.46
N ASP A 11 2.46 -13.59 -7.19
CA ASP A 11 2.29 -13.51 -8.64
C ASP A 11 1.03 -12.70 -9.01
N ILE A 12 1.14 -11.38 -8.83
CA ILE A 12 0.13 -10.40 -9.22
C ILE A 12 0.84 -9.35 -10.05
N ASN A 13 0.31 -9.04 -11.23
CA ASN A 13 0.82 -7.94 -12.04
C ASN A 13 0.46 -6.60 -11.38
N ALA A 14 1.29 -6.17 -10.43
CA ALA A 14 1.05 -4.94 -9.67
C ALA A 14 0.92 -3.71 -10.57
N ARG A 15 1.66 -3.67 -11.70
CA ARG A 15 1.65 -2.54 -12.64
C ARG A 15 0.34 -2.38 -13.41
N SER A 16 -0.45 -3.44 -13.57
CA SER A 16 -1.75 -3.34 -14.23
C SER A 16 -2.87 -2.85 -13.31
N VAL A 17 -2.62 -2.81 -11.99
CA VAL A 17 -3.65 -2.48 -10.99
C VAL A 17 -3.28 -1.26 -10.14
N LEU A 18 -2.00 -1.10 -9.80
CA LEU A 18 -1.49 -0.03 -8.98
C LEU A 18 -0.89 1.05 -9.87
N ILE A 19 -1.35 2.29 -9.68
CA ILE A 19 -0.87 3.46 -10.42
C ILE A 19 0.01 4.28 -9.47
N PRO A 20 1.34 4.30 -9.63
CA PRO A 20 2.23 5.07 -8.76
C PRO A 20 1.95 6.57 -8.87
N THR A 21 2.02 7.30 -7.76
CA THR A 21 1.97 8.76 -7.80
C THR A 21 3.38 9.33 -7.64
N GLY A 22 3.93 9.90 -8.71
CA GLY A 22 5.33 10.33 -8.76
C GLY A 22 5.68 11.64 -8.03
N LEU A 23 4.73 12.30 -7.36
CA LEU A 23 4.91 13.67 -6.84
C LEU A 23 4.27 13.90 -5.46
N HIS A 24 4.55 13.04 -4.48
CA HIS A 24 4.15 13.32 -3.10
C HIS A 24 5.32 13.87 -2.28
N THR A 25 5.11 15.04 -1.66
CA THR A 25 6.04 15.67 -0.72
C THR A 25 5.74 15.33 0.74
N ARG A 26 4.67 14.56 1.01
CA ARG A 26 4.22 14.15 2.34
C ARG A 26 3.76 12.70 2.32
N GLY A 27 4.04 11.96 3.39
CA GLY A 27 3.71 10.53 3.51
C GLY A 27 4.88 9.64 3.11
N ASN A 28 4.56 8.46 2.56
CA ASN A 28 5.58 7.55 2.02
C ASN A 28 5.78 7.73 0.51
N ALA A 29 6.99 7.42 0.01
CA ALA A 29 7.38 7.59 -1.39
C ALA A 29 6.74 6.54 -2.33
N ASN A 30 6.31 5.39 -1.80
CA ASN A 30 5.67 4.33 -2.57
C ASN A 30 4.14 4.43 -2.55
N HIS A 31 3.63 5.64 -2.76
CA HIS A 31 2.20 5.94 -2.73
C HIS A 31 1.53 5.62 -4.08
N PHE A 32 0.28 5.15 -4.03
CA PHE A 32 -0.51 4.86 -5.24
C PHE A 32 -1.73 5.77 -5.34
N ILE A 33 -2.21 6.01 -6.55
CA ILE A 33 -3.50 6.68 -6.77
C ILE A 33 -4.61 5.77 -6.26
N VAL A 34 -5.53 6.34 -5.49
CA VAL A 34 -6.79 5.67 -5.14
C VAL A 34 -7.80 6.01 -6.23
N PRO A 35 -8.23 5.05 -7.08
CA PRO A 35 -9.23 5.32 -8.11
C PRO A 35 -10.53 5.84 -7.48
N PHE A 36 -11.22 6.78 -8.12
CA PHE A 36 -12.54 7.22 -7.68
C PHE A 36 -13.62 6.31 -8.25
N THR A 37 -14.61 5.95 -7.43
CA THR A 37 -15.79 5.17 -7.86
C THR A 37 -16.92 5.36 -6.87
N THR A 38 -18.16 5.29 -7.34
CA THR A 38 -19.40 5.36 -6.54
C THR A 38 -20.05 3.98 -6.34
N VAL A 39 -19.53 2.95 -7.01
CA VAL A 39 -20.09 1.59 -6.94
C VAL A 39 -19.47 0.85 -5.76
N ASN A 40 -20.31 0.44 -4.80
CA ASN A 40 -19.88 -0.21 -3.56
C ASN A 40 -18.92 -1.39 -3.80
N ALA A 41 -19.18 -2.24 -4.80
CA ALA A 41 -18.34 -3.38 -5.12
C ALA A 41 -16.88 -2.99 -5.42
N TYR A 42 -16.65 -1.82 -6.03
CA TYR A 42 -15.31 -1.30 -6.27
C TYR A 42 -14.78 -0.54 -5.05
N GLN A 43 -15.62 0.26 -4.37
CA GLN A 43 -15.28 1.02 -3.16
C GLN A 43 -14.70 0.16 -2.04
N PHE A 44 -15.32 -1.01 -1.82
CA PHE A 44 -14.94 -1.97 -0.79
C PHE A 44 -14.12 -3.13 -1.35
N SER A 45 -13.63 -3.00 -2.59
CA SER A 45 -12.70 -3.98 -3.15
C SER A 45 -11.37 -3.96 -2.42
N PHE A 46 -10.69 -5.10 -2.43
CA PHE A 46 -9.39 -5.27 -1.78
C PHE A 46 -8.38 -4.19 -2.17
N PHE A 47 -8.27 -3.85 -3.47
CA PHE A 47 -7.27 -2.89 -3.93
C PHE A 47 -7.58 -1.48 -3.47
N GLN A 48 -8.82 -1.03 -3.55
CA GLN A 48 -9.13 0.36 -3.19
C GLN A 48 -8.95 0.59 -1.68
N THR A 49 -9.43 -0.33 -0.84
CA THR A 49 -9.22 -0.27 0.62
C THR A 49 -7.74 -0.48 0.97
N GLY A 50 -7.08 -1.44 0.32
CA GLY A 50 -5.66 -1.75 0.54
C GLY A 50 -4.73 -0.59 0.19
N ILE A 51 -4.98 0.09 -0.93
CA ILE A 51 -4.22 1.29 -1.32
C ILE A 51 -4.40 2.40 -0.28
N ARG A 52 -5.63 2.67 0.18
CA ARG A 52 -5.88 3.71 1.21
C ARG A 52 -5.09 3.42 2.49
N LEU A 53 -5.09 2.17 2.95
CA LEU A 53 -4.31 1.76 4.12
C LEU A 53 -2.82 1.91 3.88
N TRP A 54 -2.31 1.41 2.75
CA TRP A 54 -0.90 1.47 2.37
C TRP A 54 -0.36 2.91 2.30
N ASN A 55 -1.15 3.78 1.68
CA ASN A 55 -0.85 5.20 1.52
C ASN A 55 -0.75 5.96 2.85
N GLY A 56 -1.50 5.52 3.87
CA GLY A 56 -1.43 6.08 5.22
C GLY A 56 -0.24 5.59 6.05
N LEU A 57 0.53 4.61 5.57
CA LEU A 57 1.69 4.09 6.29
C LEU A 57 2.86 5.08 6.26
N GLN A 58 3.63 5.10 7.34
CA GLN A 58 4.85 5.89 7.42
C GLN A 58 5.97 5.29 6.55
N GLU A 59 6.86 6.14 6.05
CA GLU A 59 7.96 5.75 5.16
C GLU A 59 8.81 4.61 5.73
N GLN A 60 9.14 4.68 7.02
CA GLN A 60 9.90 3.66 7.74
C GLN A 60 9.22 2.29 7.78
N VAL A 61 7.89 2.24 7.71
CA VAL A 61 7.16 0.97 7.65
C VAL A 61 7.22 0.42 6.23
N VAL A 62 6.94 1.27 5.24
CA VAL A 62 6.87 0.91 3.83
C VAL A 62 8.22 0.43 3.28
N THR A 63 9.32 1.05 3.71
CA THR A 63 10.69 0.72 3.31
C THR A 63 11.30 -0.44 4.12
N SER A 64 10.49 -1.19 4.86
CA SER A 64 10.99 -2.33 5.63
C SER A 64 11.64 -3.39 4.73
N PRO A 65 12.85 -3.89 5.07
CA PRO A 65 13.62 -4.78 4.20
C PRO A 65 13.05 -6.20 4.13
N SER A 66 12.21 -6.58 5.09
CA SER A 66 11.56 -7.88 5.13
C SER A 66 10.14 -7.77 5.65
N ILE A 67 9.34 -8.80 5.38
CA ILE A 67 7.97 -8.89 5.87
C ILE A 67 7.89 -8.94 7.40
N ASP A 68 8.89 -9.53 8.06
CA ASP A 68 8.89 -9.62 9.52
C ASP A 68 9.27 -8.27 10.14
N ALA A 69 10.24 -7.55 9.57
CA ALA A 69 10.53 -6.17 9.96
C ALA A 69 9.30 -5.25 9.76
N PHE A 70 8.56 -5.42 8.65
CA PHE A 70 7.32 -4.71 8.40
C PHE A 70 6.28 -4.96 9.50
N LYS A 71 6.05 -6.23 9.87
CA LYS A 71 5.08 -6.60 10.93
C LYS A 71 5.48 -6.02 12.28
N THR A 72 6.76 -6.11 12.65
CA THR A 72 7.26 -5.57 13.92
C THR A 72 7.03 -4.07 14.00
N ARG A 73 7.43 -3.31 12.98
CA ARG A 73 7.25 -1.84 12.94
C ARG A 73 5.77 -1.43 12.96
N MET A 74 4.91 -2.18 12.27
CA MET A 74 3.45 -1.97 12.34
C MET A 74 2.93 -2.17 13.78
N GLY A 75 3.37 -3.21 14.47
CA GLY A 75 2.96 -3.51 15.84
C GLY A 75 3.48 -2.51 16.88
N GLU A 76 4.58 -1.81 16.59
CA GLU A 76 5.14 -0.77 17.47
C GLU A 76 4.41 0.57 17.32
N LEU A 77 4.04 0.95 16.09
CA LEU A 77 3.47 2.27 15.77
C LEU A 77 1.96 2.39 16.02
N TYR A 78 1.23 1.28 16.02
CA TYR A 78 -0.24 1.27 16.08
C TYR A 78 -0.78 0.47 17.28
N LYS A 79 -0.11 0.58 18.44
CA LYS A 79 -0.62 0.03 19.72
C LYS A 79 -1.83 0.79 20.25
#